data_AF-A0A2V8S6R6-F1
#
_entry.id   AF-A0A2V8S6R6-F1
#
_cell.length_a   1.000
_cell.length_b   1.000
_cell.length_c   1.000
_cell.angle_alpha   90.00
_cell.angle_beta   90.00
_cell.angle_gamma   90.00
#
_symmetry.space_group_name_H-M   'P 1'
#
loop_
_entity.id
_entity.type
_entity.pdbx_description
1 polymer ?
#
loop_
_entity_poly.entity_id
_entity_poly.type
_entity_poly.pdbx_seq_one_letter_code
_entity_poly.pdbx_strand_id
1 'polypeptide(L)'
;MDRAAAAGVAGLILVGGRDRGLLYRHNAEFGESLAPFPMAIVAREDGLRLARLADEGAARVRLSLAVTGGPAFASRNVLAEIRGRERPDEVVLAGAHLDSWELGTGALDNGANCAMLLDVARQMAALEVRPRRTVRFVLFTVEEQGLFGSLGY
;
A
#
# COMPACT_ATOMS: atom_id res chain seq x y z
N MET A 1 -7.18 -15.60 3.88
CA MET A 1 -8.62 -15.31 3.67
C MET A 1 -9.36 -16.55 3.16
N ASP A 2 -8.73 -17.43 2.38
CA ASP A 2 -9.36 -18.63 1.80
C ASP A 2 -10.05 -19.55 2.81
N ARG A 3 -9.45 -19.74 4.00
CA ARG A 3 -10.08 -20.52 5.07
C ARG A 3 -11.40 -19.90 5.56
N ALA A 4 -11.46 -18.58 5.66
CA ALA A 4 -12.67 -17.88 6.07
C ALA A 4 -13.76 -17.98 4.98
N ALA A 5 -13.37 -17.85 3.70
CA ALA A 5 -14.27 -18.07 2.57
C ALA A 5 -14.82 -19.50 2.56
N ALA A 6 -13.95 -20.51 2.68
CA ALA A 6 -14.34 -21.92 2.70
C ALA A 6 -15.24 -22.29 3.88
N ALA A 7 -15.10 -21.60 5.02
CA ALA A 7 -15.94 -21.77 6.20
C ALA A 7 -17.31 -21.07 6.08
N GLY A 8 -17.55 -20.26 5.03
CA GLY A 8 -18.82 -19.56 4.83
C GLY A 8 -19.11 -18.48 5.89
N VAL A 9 -18.09 -17.77 6.36
CA VAL A 9 -18.26 -16.75 7.40
C VAL A 9 -19.11 -15.57 6.93
N ALA A 10 -19.87 -14.98 7.84
CA ALA A 10 -20.66 -13.76 7.57
C ALA A 10 -19.80 -12.49 7.47
N GLY A 11 -18.55 -12.53 7.92
CA GLY A 11 -17.63 -11.40 7.93
C GLY A 11 -16.31 -11.77 8.61
N LEU A 12 -15.29 -10.93 8.42
CA LEU A 12 -13.95 -11.14 8.99
C LEU A 12 -13.51 -9.91 9.77
N ILE A 13 -13.09 -10.11 11.02
CA ILE A 13 -12.44 -9.09 11.84
C ILE A 13 -10.96 -9.44 11.93
N LEU A 14 -10.12 -8.59 11.36
CA LEU A 14 -8.67 -8.65 11.49
C LEU A 14 -8.24 -7.96 12.78
N VAL A 15 -7.26 -8.55 13.46
CA VAL A 15 -6.69 -7.98 14.69
C VAL A 15 -5.45 -7.19 14.32
N GLY A 16 -5.37 -5.94 14.77
CA GLY A 16 -4.20 -5.10 14.58
C GLY A 16 -2.92 -5.75 15.11
N GLY A 17 -1.84 -5.69 14.34
CA GLY A 17 -0.53 -6.23 14.73
C GLY A 17 0.27 -5.36 15.70
N ARG A 18 -0.12 -4.09 15.90
CA ARG A 18 0.58 -3.12 16.77
C ARG A 18 -0.21 -2.84 18.05
N ASP A 19 0.51 -2.56 19.13
CA ASP A 19 -0.08 -2.23 20.43
C ASP A 19 -0.62 -0.79 20.47
N ARG A 20 -1.31 -0.47 21.56
CA ARG A 20 -1.77 0.89 21.90
C ARG A 20 -2.84 1.45 20.97
N GLY A 21 -3.76 0.61 20.51
CA GLY A 21 -4.87 1.09 19.69
C GLY A 21 -4.49 1.47 18.27
N LEU A 22 -3.27 1.16 17.82
CA LEU A 22 -2.82 1.51 16.47
C LEU A 22 -3.53 0.66 15.41
N LEU A 23 -4.22 1.36 14.52
CA LEU A 23 -4.84 0.79 13.33
C LEU A 23 -3.96 1.01 12.11
N TYR A 24 -4.10 0.14 11.13
CA TYR A 24 -3.53 0.27 9.80
C TYR A 24 -4.56 -0.19 8.78
N ARG A 25 -4.35 0.12 7.51
CA ARG A 25 -5.22 -0.34 6.44
C ARG A 25 -4.77 -1.72 5.96
N HIS A 26 -5.72 -2.56 5.59
CA HIS A 26 -5.46 -3.80 4.89
C HIS A 26 -6.31 -3.82 3.61
N ASN A 27 -5.73 -4.28 2.50
CA ASN A 27 -6.48 -4.55 1.28
C ASN A 27 -7.56 -5.60 1.54
N ALA A 28 -8.75 -5.35 0.99
CA ALA A 28 -9.85 -6.30 0.98
C ALA A 28 -9.81 -7.22 -0.24
N GLU A 29 -8.66 -7.33 -0.89
CA GLU A 29 -8.45 -8.16 -2.06
C GLU A 29 -8.42 -9.66 -1.70
N PHE A 30 -8.95 -10.44 -2.62
CA PHE A 30 -9.11 -11.88 -2.58
C PHE A 30 -8.80 -12.42 -3.99
N GLY A 31 -7.52 -12.72 -4.23
CA GLY A 31 -7.02 -12.95 -5.58
C GLY A 31 -7.15 -11.67 -6.41
N GLU A 32 -7.79 -11.76 -7.58
CA GLU A 32 -8.05 -10.62 -8.47
C GLU A 32 -9.39 -9.91 -8.20
N SER A 33 -10.05 -10.23 -7.08
CA SER A 33 -11.39 -9.72 -6.75
C SER A 33 -11.45 -9.19 -5.32
N LEU A 34 -12.53 -8.49 -4.96
CA LEU A 34 -12.78 -8.14 -3.56
C LEU A 34 -13.24 -9.37 -2.77
N ALA A 35 -12.94 -9.39 -1.47
CA ALA A 35 -13.43 -10.41 -0.56
C ALA A 35 -14.96 -10.50 -0.60
N PRO A 36 -15.53 -11.72 -0.64
CA PRO A 36 -16.98 -11.92 -0.79
C PRO A 36 -17.77 -11.66 0.51
N PHE A 37 -17.11 -11.18 1.56
CA PHE A 37 -17.68 -10.89 2.88
C PHE A 37 -17.11 -9.57 3.43
N PRO A 38 -17.84 -8.86 4.30
CA PRO A 38 -17.34 -7.65 4.91
C PRO A 38 -16.09 -7.91 5.76
N MET A 39 -15.13 -7.00 5.68
CA MET A 39 -13.90 -7.02 6.44
C MET A 39 -13.75 -5.75 7.26
N ALA A 40 -13.30 -5.90 8.50
CA ALA A 40 -12.91 -4.78 9.35
C ALA A 40 -11.61 -5.12 10.08
N ILE A 41 -10.84 -4.10 10.43
CA ILE A 41 -9.71 -4.22 11.35
C ILE A 41 -10.06 -3.55 12.67
N VAL A 42 -9.74 -4.21 13.78
CA VAL A 42 -9.86 -3.65 15.13
C VAL A 42 -8.47 -3.52 15.75
N ALA A 43 -8.35 -2.64 16.74
CA ALA A 43 -7.13 -2.52 17.51
C ALA A 43 -6.75 -3.86 18.13
N ARG A 44 -5.45 -4.08 18.35
CA ARG A 44 -4.93 -5.33 18.89
C ARG A 44 -5.62 -5.72 20.20
N GLU A 45 -5.75 -4.75 21.10
CA GLU A 45 -6.33 -4.95 22.43
C GLU A 45 -7.82 -5.34 22.36
N ASP A 46 -8.58 -4.72 21.44
CA ASP A 46 -9.99 -5.04 21.22
C ASP A 46 -10.15 -6.41 20.58
N GLY A 47 -9.31 -6.75 19.59
CA GLY A 47 -9.31 -8.07 18.97
C GLY A 47 -9.00 -9.19 19.96
N LEU A 48 -8.02 -8.97 20.85
CA LEU A 48 -7.70 -9.92 21.92
C LEU A 48 -8.82 -10.03 22.96
N ARG A 49 -9.54 -8.94 23.25
CA ARG A 49 -10.72 -8.97 24.11
C ARG A 49 -11.86 -9.75 23.46
N LEU A 50 -12.12 -9.52 22.17
CA LEU A 50 -13.13 -10.26 21.41
C LEU A 50 -12.82 -11.75 21.36
N ALA A 51 -11.56 -12.12 21.16
CA ALA A 51 -11.13 -13.52 21.18
C ALA A 51 -11.44 -14.20 22.53
N ARG A 52 -11.09 -13.57 23.66
CA ARG A 52 -11.42 -14.12 25.00
C ARG A 52 -12.92 -14.28 25.22
N LEU A 53 -13.71 -13.28 24.83
CA LEU A 53 -15.17 -13.37 24.91
C LEU A 53 -15.74 -14.46 24.00
N ALA A 54 -15.09 -14.75 22.87
CA ALA A 54 -15.49 -15.82 21.97
C ALA A 54 -15.17 -17.20 22.57
N ASP A 55 -14.02 -17.36 23.23
CA ASP A 55 -13.64 -18.58 23.96
C ASP A 55 -14.64 -18.90 25.09
N GLU A 56 -15.23 -17.87 25.70
CA GLU A 56 -16.28 -17.97 26.71
C GLU A 56 -17.70 -18.15 26.13
N GLY A 57 -17.87 -18.12 24.80
CA GLY A 57 -19.17 -18.21 24.13
C GLY A 57 -20.05 -16.96 24.25
N ALA A 58 -19.49 -15.83 24.71
CA ALA A 58 -20.20 -14.59 25.00
C ALA A 58 -20.07 -13.51 23.89
N ALA A 59 -19.19 -13.71 22.90
CA ALA A 59 -18.96 -12.71 21.87
C ALA A 59 -20.15 -12.58 20.90
N ARG A 60 -20.76 -11.39 20.88
CA ARG A 60 -21.68 -10.95 19.82
C ARG A 60 -21.21 -9.61 19.27
N VAL A 61 -20.94 -9.57 17.97
CA VAL A 61 -20.50 -8.35 17.28
C VAL A 61 -21.57 -7.90 16.31
N ARG A 62 -21.86 -6.59 16.29
CA ARG A 62 -22.61 -5.94 15.21
C ARG A 62 -21.63 -5.06 14.46
N LEU A 63 -21.44 -5.34 13.18
CA LEU A 63 -20.59 -4.55 12.29
C LEU A 63 -21.47 -3.71 11.37
N SER A 64 -21.19 -2.40 11.29
CA SER A 64 -21.83 -1.47 10.37
C SER A 64 -20.72 -0.75 9.61
N LEU A 65 -20.62 -1.00 8.30
CA LEU A 65 -19.63 -0.38 7.43
C LEU A 65 -20.35 0.44 6.36
N ALA A 66 -20.03 1.73 6.28
CA ALA A 66 -20.46 2.59 5.18
C ALA A 66 -19.32 2.64 4.15
N VAL A 67 -19.36 1.76 3.16
CA VAL A 67 -18.35 1.68 2.09
C VAL A 67 -19.00 2.11 0.78
N THR A 68 -18.40 3.10 0.12
CA THR A 68 -18.82 3.55 -1.21
C THR A 68 -17.67 3.30 -2.17
N GLY A 69 -17.92 2.51 -3.21
CA GLY A 69 -17.01 2.36 -4.34
C GLY A 69 -17.20 3.48 -5.37
N GLY A 70 -16.17 3.73 -6.17
CA GLY A 70 -16.23 4.63 -7.32
C GLY A 70 -15.86 3.91 -8.62
N PRO A 71 -16.12 4.50 -9.79
CA PRO A 71 -15.59 3.99 -11.04
C PRO A 71 -14.06 4.05 -11.06
N ALA A 72 -13.44 3.28 -11.95
CA ALA A 72 -12.02 3.41 -12.23
C ALA A 72 -11.69 4.87 -12.64
N PHE A 73 -10.53 5.36 -12.21
CA PHE A 73 -10.05 6.70 -12.50
C PHE A 73 -8.63 6.65 -13.06
N ALA A 74 -8.27 7.68 -13.84
CA ALA A 74 -6.92 7.78 -14.38
C ALA A 74 -5.94 8.22 -13.30
N SER A 75 -4.83 7.49 -13.16
CA SER A 75 -3.67 7.86 -12.34
C SER A 75 -2.43 7.98 -13.22
N ARG A 76 -1.38 8.66 -12.72
CA ARG A 76 -0.16 8.91 -13.48
C ARG A 76 1.07 8.76 -12.60
N ASN A 77 2.01 7.91 -13.04
CA ASN A 77 3.35 7.85 -12.47
C ASN A 77 4.12 9.15 -12.78
N VAL A 78 5.01 9.53 -11.88
CA VAL A 78 5.94 10.66 -12.09
C VAL A 78 7.32 10.10 -12.44
N LEU A 79 7.87 10.52 -13.59
CA LEU A 79 9.15 10.03 -14.11
C LEU A 79 10.13 11.18 -14.28
N ALA A 80 11.40 10.93 -13.96
CA ALA A 80 12.52 11.82 -14.27
C ALA A 80 13.74 11.00 -14.71
N GLU A 81 14.58 11.56 -15.58
CA GLU A 81 15.74 10.87 -16.13
C GLU A 81 17.01 11.71 -16.10
N ILE A 82 18.12 11.05 -15.78
CA ILE A 82 19.48 11.53 -16.06
C ILE A 82 20.04 10.66 -17.18
N ARG A 83 20.08 11.20 -18.39
CA ARG A 83 20.48 10.47 -19.59
C ARG A 83 21.92 9.98 -19.50
N GLY A 84 22.12 8.70 -19.83
CA GLY A 84 23.45 8.08 -19.86
C GLY A 84 24.32 8.60 -21.01
N ARG A 85 25.65 8.55 -20.84
CA ARG A 85 26.61 9.05 -21.83
C ARG A 85 27.10 8.00 -22.83
N GLU A 86 27.14 6.72 -22.45
CA GLU A 86 27.70 5.63 -23.27
C GLU A 86 26.61 4.73 -23.84
N ARG A 87 25.62 4.39 -23.02
CA ARG A 87 24.49 3.51 -23.37
C ARG A 87 23.19 4.18 -22.92
N PRO A 88 22.77 5.27 -23.58
CA PRO A 88 21.63 6.06 -23.15
C PRO A 88 20.30 5.31 -23.20
N ASP A 89 20.21 4.23 -23.98
CA ASP A 89 19.00 3.44 -24.13
C ASP A 89 18.92 2.28 -23.12
N GLU A 90 19.98 2.04 -22.35
CA GLU A 90 19.96 1.14 -21.20
C GLU A 90 19.55 1.91 -19.94
N VAL A 91 18.55 1.41 -19.21
CA VAL A 91 17.96 2.09 -18.05
C VAL A 91 18.29 1.34 -16.76
N VAL A 92 18.76 2.08 -15.76
CA VAL A 92 18.73 1.68 -14.35
C VAL A 92 17.54 2.37 -13.71
N LEU A 93 16.53 1.60 -13.31
CA LEU A 93 15.31 2.12 -12.70
C LEU A 93 15.47 2.18 -11.18
N ALA A 94 15.15 3.34 -10.60
CA ALA A 94 15.08 3.55 -9.17
C ALA A 94 13.67 4.06 -8.82
N GLY A 95 12.95 3.35 -7.95
CA GLY A 95 11.51 3.59 -7.76
C GLY A 95 11.06 3.62 -6.29
N ALA A 96 10.01 4.39 -6.03
CA ALA A 96 9.16 4.38 -4.83
C ALA A 96 7.71 4.61 -5.27
N HIS A 97 6.73 4.48 -4.36
CA HIS A 97 5.35 4.88 -4.65
C HIS A 97 4.97 6.15 -3.88
N LEU A 98 4.12 6.95 -4.52
CA LEU A 98 3.75 8.30 -4.10
C LEU A 98 2.42 8.33 -3.36
N ASP A 99 1.54 7.35 -3.60
CA ASP A 99 0.30 7.19 -2.85
C ASP A 99 0.53 6.61 -1.46
N SER A 100 -0.47 6.75 -0.59
CA SER A 100 -0.46 6.24 0.78
C SER A 100 -1.88 6.05 1.31
N TRP A 101 -2.00 5.38 2.44
CA TRP A 101 -3.27 5.24 3.17
C TRP A 101 -3.69 6.49 3.97
N GLU A 102 -5.01 6.65 4.11
CA GLU A 102 -5.68 7.80 4.70
C GLU A 102 -5.54 7.94 6.23
N LEU A 103 -5.16 6.86 6.94
CA LEU A 103 -5.10 6.84 8.41
C LEU A 103 -3.85 7.51 9.00
N GLY A 104 -2.87 7.83 8.15
CA GLY A 104 -1.63 8.49 8.53
C GLY A 104 -1.27 9.59 7.55
N THR A 105 0.03 9.91 7.50
CA THR A 105 0.58 10.93 6.58
C THR A 105 1.42 10.33 5.46
N GLY A 106 1.49 9.00 5.36
CA GLY A 106 2.32 8.31 4.38
C GLY A 106 3.82 8.57 4.54
N ALA A 107 4.28 9.00 5.72
CA ALA A 107 5.66 9.46 5.89
C ALA A 107 6.70 8.36 5.69
N LEU A 108 6.51 7.19 6.32
CA LEU A 108 7.42 6.05 6.16
C LEU A 108 7.02 5.16 4.99
N ASP A 109 5.73 5.10 4.71
CA ASP A 109 5.12 4.30 3.66
C ASP A 109 4.30 5.24 2.74
N ASN A 110 4.90 5.85 1.72
CA ASN A 110 6.30 5.69 1.28
C ASN A 110 7.01 7.01 0.96
N GLY A 111 6.60 8.07 1.65
CA GLY A 111 7.10 9.43 1.48
C GLY A 111 8.61 9.58 1.73
N ALA A 112 9.17 8.85 2.70
CA ALA A 112 10.60 8.90 3.02
C ALA A 112 11.46 8.41 1.83
N ASN A 113 11.03 7.35 1.15
CA ASN A 113 11.77 6.86 -0.02
C ASN A 113 11.54 7.72 -1.25
N CYS A 114 10.35 8.33 -1.39
CA CYS A 114 10.13 9.39 -2.39
C CYS A 114 11.10 10.56 -2.18
N ALA A 115 11.22 11.05 -0.95
CA ALA A 115 12.14 12.13 -0.60
C ALA A 115 13.60 11.74 -0.84
N MET A 116 14.00 10.52 -0.47
CA MET A 116 15.32 9.99 -0.76
C MET A 116 15.62 9.94 -2.27
N LEU A 117 14.70 9.42 -3.10
CA LEU A 117 14.89 9.36 -4.56
C LEU A 117 15.01 10.75 -5.18
N LEU A 118 14.16 11.69 -4.75
CA LEU A 118 14.26 13.08 -5.18
C LEU A 118 15.60 13.70 -4.79
N ASP A 119 16.09 13.43 -3.58
CA ASP A 119 17.40 13.95 -3.14
C ASP A 119 18.55 13.33 -3.95
N VAL A 120 18.53 12.02 -4.19
CA VAL A 120 19.53 11.36 -5.05
C VAL A 120 19.54 11.97 -6.46
N ALA A 121 18.36 12.14 -7.08
CA ALA A 121 18.25 12.76 -8.40
C ALA A 121 18.77 14.22 -8.39
N ARG A 122 18.40 14.99 -7.37
CA ARG A 122 18.85 16.37 -7.16
C ARG A 122 20.37 16.46 -7.02
N GLN A 123 20.98 15.58 -6.24
CA GLN A 123 22.43 15.55 -6.03
C GLN A 123 23.17 15.12 -7.30
N MET A 124 22.68 14.11 -8.02
CA MET A 124 23.26 13.71 -9.31
C MET A 124 23.22 14.85 -10.32
N ALA A 125 22.13 15.61 -10.38
CA ALA A 125 22.01 16.77 -11.25
C ALA A 125 22.98 17.90 -10.83
N ALA A 126 23.04 18.22 -9.53
CA ALA A 126 23.90 19.28 -9.00
C ALA A 126 25.41 18.99 -9.17
N LEU A 127 25.80 17.72 -9.13
CA LEU A 127 27.17 17.24 -9.35
C LEU A 127 27.47 16.96 -10.83
N GLU A 128 26.53 17.27 -11.73
CA GLU A 128 26.64 17.01 -13.18
C GLU A 128 27.03 15.57 -13.51
N VAL A 129 26.53 14.61 -12.73
CA VAL A 129 26.85 13.19 -12.92
C VAL A 129 26.33 12.73 -14.28
N ARG A 130 27.24 12.23 -15.11
CA ARG A 130 26.96 11.63 -16.42
C ARG A 130 27.12 10.12 -16.33
N PRO A 131 26.11 9.36 -15.88
CA PRO A 131 26.23 7.90 -15.74
C PRO A 131 26.45 7.23 -17.10
N ARG A 132 26.96 6.00 -17.10
CA ARG A 132 27.15 5.23 -18.35
C ARG A 132 25.81 4.88 -19.00
N ARG A 133 24.82 4.54 -18.17
CA ARG A 133 23.44 4.19 -18.49
C ARG A 133 22.49 5.29 -18.05
N THR A 134 21.32 5.40 -18.65
CA THR A 134 20.29 6.32 -18.15
C THR A 134 19.81 5.86 -16.78
N VAL A 135 19.74 6.78 -15.82
CA VAL A 135 19.07 6.51 -14.54
C VAL A 135 17.69 7.13 -14.61
N ARG A 136 16.67 6.30 -14.41
CA ARG A 136 15.27 6.72 -14.41
C ARG A 136 14.70 6.60 -13.01
N PHE A 137 14.25 7.72 -12.49
CA PHE A 137 13.57 7.82 -11.21
C PHE A 137 12.06 7.76 -11.47
N VAL A 138 11.36 6.88 -10.76
CA VAL A 138 9.91 6.72 -10.91
C VAL A 138 9.24 6.79 -9.55
N LEU A 139 8.29 7.71 -9.39
CA LEU A 139 7.34 7.69 -8.28
C LEU A 139 6.05 7.09 -8.81
N PHE A 140 5.85 5.80 -8.52
CA PHE A 140 4.67 5.04 -8.93
C PHE A 140 3.44 5.52 -8.16
N THR A 141 2.26 5.38 -8.75
CA THR A 141 1.00 5.67 -8.07
C THR A 141 0.15 4.42 -7.97
N VAL A 142 -0.82 4.42 -7.05
CA VAL A 142 -1.77 3.32 -6.90
C VAL A 142 -1.07 2.00 -6.57
N GLU A 143 0.00 2.07 -5.77
CA GLU A 143 0.66 0.89 -5.22
C GLU A 143 -0.24 0.23 -4.18
N GLU A 144 -0.84 1.05 -3.32
CA GLU A 144 -1.58 0.60 -2.15
C GLU A 144 -2.85 -0.17 -2.53
N GLN A 145 -3.44 0.17 -3.67
CA GLN A 145 -4.65 -0.47 -4.17
C GLN A 145 -4.37 -1.69 -5.07
N GLY A 146 -3.12 -2.14 -5.23
CA GLY A 146 -2.79 -3.33 -6.02
C GLY A 146 -1.74 -3.12 -7.11
N LEU A 147 -0.71 -2.32 -6.85
CA LEU A 147 0.46 -2.16 -7.73
C LEU A 147 0.15 -1.60 -9.14
N PHE A 148 -1.00 -0.95 -9.33
CA PHE A 148 -1.49 -0.59 -10.66
C PHE A 148 -0.55 0.36 -11.42
N GLY A 149 0.11 1.29 -10.73
CA GLY A 149 1.06 2.20 -11.38
C GLY A 149 2.28 1.48 -11.92
N SER A 150 2.85 0.53 -11.17
CA SER A 150 4.03 -0.20 -11.63
C SER A 150 3.69 -1.29 -12.65
N LEU A 151 2.50 -1.89 -12.60
CA LEU A 151 2.01 -2.79 -13.65
C LEU A 151 1.69 -2.07 -14.96
N GLY A 152 1.28 -0.79 -14.89
CA GLY A 152 0.99 0.05 -16.06
C GLY A 152 2.20 0.78 -16.64
N TYR A 153 3.40 0.55 -16.10
CA TYR A 153 4.66 1.17 -16.53
C TYR A 153 5.40 0.28 -17.53
#